data_AF-A0A821HSE9-F1
#
_entry.id   AF-A0A821HSE9-F1
#
_cell.length_a   1.000
_cell.length_b   1.000
_cell.length_c   1.000
_cell.angle_alpha   90.00
_cell.angle_beta   90.00
_cell.angle_gamma   90.00
#
_symmetry.space_group_name_H-M   'P 1'
#
loop_
_entity.id
_entity.type
_entity.pdbx_description
1 polymer ?
#
loop_
_entity_poly.entity_id
_entity_poly.type
_entity_poly.pdbx_seq_one_letter_code
_entity_poly.pdbx_strand_id
1 'polypeptide(L)'
;LVDGDFDLDKNYIIQKPENLSKIFSIFNKMSSSLQAEILSVLIGIMRKSERNLLACIDANIYDKLFEILNDIDNIVADLLVDILTVITSLTINVNQLKILLRYLKTENNIWKKHAVKLLHTFKSFPQRHGPDEFFNFPGRNDSGLVLPPIKTWPYQNGFTISTWFRIDPVANSVIEKEKPYLYWFCTSKGHGYTAHFVGNCLVISYTKPKEKNFQHCIQFEFKSREWYMITFAHQYQRWAKSSIQCHINGQLVSTAYFPWSIESGDIFDKCYIGCTPDHNDLTSFSGQLSTFYLFSIYLEPLIVQGLYKLGPAYRNQFKFENESAHMLTDAQRKAMYDGKLMNSIVFNYNPVSCEEQLVLQTGPKTNISHFVHNAHAQMLSNVRSVVARSIYSTLHSIGGVQVFFPLFAQLDHQQSDGSINYDVCSILLFTLCELIERSYTIQHQMLSSKGFLMIGYYLEKV
;
A
#
# COMPACT_ATOMS: atom_id res chain seq x y z
N LEU A 1 7.58 -24.74 -5.73
CA LEU A 1 7.46 -23.35 -5.25
C LEU A 1 6.25 -22.64 -5.87
N VAL A 2 6.07 -22.72 -7.19
CA VAL A 2 5.06 -21.98 -7.96
C VAL A 2 3.85 -22.82 -8.44
N ASP A 3 3.71 -24.07 -7.98
CA ASP A 3 2.74 -25.07 -8.44
C ASP A 3 2.67 -25.22 -9.97
N GLY A 4 3.46 -26.16 -10.51
CA GLY A 4 3.65 -26.36 -11.95
C GLY A 4 5.03 -25.93 -12.41
N ASP A 5 5.20 -25.79 -13.73
CA ASP A 5 6.46 -25.39 -14.34
C ASP A 5 6.76 -23.93 -14.10
N PHE A 6 8.00 -23.64 -13.68
CA PHE A 6 8.45 -22.29 -13.44
C PHE A 6 8.70 -21.56 -14.77
N ASP A 7 8.13 -20.37 -14.90
CA ASP A 7 8.35 -19.47 -16.03
C ASP A 7 8.41 -18.04 -15.47
N LEU A 8 9.52 -17.36 -15.73
CA LEU A 8 9.78 -16.01 -15.22
C LEU A 8 8.73 -14.99 -15.68
N ASP A 9 8.03 -15.25 -16.78
CA ASP A 9 7.03 -14.37 -17.38
C ASP A 9 5.59 -14.79 -17.07
N LYS A 10 5.33 -16.09 -16.98
CA LYS A 10 3.97 -16.63 -16.88
C LYS A 10 3.66 -17.26 -15.52
N ASN A 11 4.61 -17.99 -14.93
CA ASN A 11 4.38 -18.74 -13.70
C ASN A 11 5.52 -18.56 -12.69
N TYR A 12 5.52 -17.39 -12.05
CA TYR A 12 6.54 -16.97 -11.08
C TYR A 12 5.95 -16.61 -9.71
N ILE A 13 4.64 -16.78 -9.50
CA ILE A 13 3.98 -16.46 -8.24
C ILE A 13 4.18 -17.60 -7.23
N ILE A 14 4.73 -17.28 -6.06
CA ILE A 14 4.99 -18.24 -4.98
C ILE A 14 3.66 -18.63 -4.35
N GLN A 15 3.27 -19.89 -4.52
CA GLN A 15 2.01 -20.42 -3.99
C GLN A 15 2.17 -21.03 -2.59
N LYS A 16 3.36 -21.57 -2.32
CA LYS A 16 3.69 -22.32 -1.10
C LYS A 16 4.90 -21.72 -0.40
N PRO A 17 4.71 -20.65 0.40
CA PRO A 17 5.78 -19.98 1.15
C PRO A 17 6.59 -20.94 2.04
N GLU A 18 5.96 -21.98 2.60
CA GLU A 18 6.65 -22.96 3.46
C GLU A 18 7.81 -23.69 2.74
N ASN A 19 7.77 -23.78 1.41
CA ASN A 19 8.84 -24.40 0.65
C ASN A 19 10.08 -23.50 0.54
N LEU A 20 9.93 -22.17 0.57
CA LEU A 20 11.08 -21.26 0.70
C LEU A 20 11.82 -21.54 2.00
N SER A 21 11.06 -21.71 3.08
CA SER A 21 11.60 -22.02 4.40
C SER A 21 12.46 -23.28 4.41
N LYS A 22 12.06 -24.31 3.64
CA LYS A 22 12.83 -25.55 3.46
C LYS A 22 14.09 -25.34 2.62
N ILE A 23 14.00 -24.58 1.52
CA ILE A 23 15.16 -24.24 0.69
C ILE A 23 16.25 -23.57 1.53
N PHE A 24 15.88 -22.58 2.36
CA PHE A 24 16.83 -21.88 3.22
C PHE A 24 17.42 -22.76 4.33
N SER A 25 16.71 -23.81 4.78
CA SER A 25 17.24 -24.73 5.80
C SER A 25 18.40 -25.61 5.31
N ILE A 26 18.50 -25.83 4.00
CA ILE A 26 19.60 -26.61 3.38
C ILE A 26 20.56 -25.72 2.58
N PHE A 27 20.37 -24.40 2.61
CA PHE A 27 21.10 -23.44 1.77
C PHE A 27 22.61 -23.51 1.98
N ASN A 28 23.08 -23.60 3.22
CA ASN A 28 24.51 -23.71 3.55
C ASN A 28 25.16 -25.01 3.07
N LYS A 29 24.38 -26.02 2.66
CA LYS A 29 24.90 -27.29 2.11
C LYS A 29 25.03 -27.26 0.58
N MET A 30 24.52 -26.22 -0.07
CA MET A 30 24.57 -26.06 -1.53
C MET A 30 25.91 -25.47 -1.98
N SER A 31 26.28 -25.68 -3.24
CA SER A 31 27.43 -25.00 -3.83
C SER A 31 27.16 -23.49 -3.97
N SER A 32 28.19 -22.65 -3.89
CA SER A 32 28.06 -21.19 -4.03
C SER A 32 27.41 -20.78 -5.38
N SER A 33 27.61 -21.58 -6.44
CA SER A 33 26.94 -21.37 -7.74
C SER A 33 25.42 -21.56 -7.65
N LEU A 34 24.97 -22.64 -7.00
CA LEU A 34 23.54 -22.93 -6.86
C LEU A 34 22.86 -21.93 -5.92
N GLN A 35 23.55 -21.54 -4.85
CA GLN A 35 23.12 -20.47 -3.95
C GLN A 35 22.87 -19.17 -4.73
N ALA A 36 23.84 -18.75 -5.55
CA ALA A 36 23.74 -17.54 -6.34
C ALA A 36 22.59 -17.57 -7.36
N GLU A 37 22.38 -18.71 -8.03
CA GLU A 37 21.28 -18.89 -8.98
C GLU A 37 19.91 -18.78 -8.29
N ILE A 38 19.71 -19.49 -7.18
CA ILE A 38 18.47 -19.45 -6.40
C ILE A 38 18.17 -18.03 -5.93
N LEU A 39 19.17 -17.33 -5.39
CA LEU A 39 18.99 -15.95 -4.91
C LEU A 39 18.69 -14.99 -6.06
N SER A 40 19.38 -15.11 -7.20
CA SER A 40 19.15 -14.25 -8.36
C SER A 40 17.73 -14.39 -8.90
N VAL A 41 17.24 -15.64 -9.02
CA VAL A 41 15.85 -15.92 -9.41
C VAL A 41 14.88 -15.34 -8.38
N LEU A 42 15.15 -15.55 -7.09
CA LEU A 42 14.30 -15.06 -6.01
C LEU A 42 14.22 -13.51 -5.99
N ILE A 43 15.34 -12.81 -6.16
CA ILE A 43 15.38 -11.34 -6.31
C ILE A 43 14.50 -10.92 -7.50
N GLY A 44 14.66 -11.57 -8.65
CA GLY A 44 13.91 -11.26 -9.86
C GLY A 44 12.39 -11.36 -9.65
N ILE A 45 11.92 -12.48 -9.09
CA ILE A 45 10.49 -12.69 -8.87
C ILE A 45 9.92 -11.83 -7.75
N MET A 46 10.71 -11.47 -6.72
CA MET A 46 10.30 -10.54 -5.65
C MET A 46 10.15 -9.12 -6.17
N ARG A 47 11.08 -8.63 -6.99
CA ARG A 47 10.97 -7.30 -7.63
C ARG A 47 9.81 -7.25 -8.64
N LYS A 48 9.45 -8.39 -9.24
CA LYS A 48 8.34 -8.49 -10.20
C LYS A 48 6.96 -8.57 -9.53
N SER A 49 6.85 -9.10 -8.30
CA SER A 49 5.56 -9.18 -7.62
C SER A 49 5.67 -9.02 -6.11
N GLU A 50 4.88 -8.09 -5.58
CA GLU A 50 4.74 -7.92 -4.14
C GLU A 50 4.10 -9.14 -3.46
N ARG A 51 3.33 -9.95 -4.18
CA ARG A 51 2.85 -11.24 -3.66
C ARG A 51 3.99 -12.17 -3.30
N ASN A 52 5.04 -12.20 -4.13
CA ASN A 52 6.24 -12.97 -3.85
C ASN A 52 7.02 -12.39 -2.67
N LEU A 53 7.03 -11.06 -2.56
CA LEU A 53 7.64 -10.37 -1.43
C LEU A 53 6.94 -10.71 -0.11
N LEU A 54 5.60 -10.68 -0.11
CA LEU A 54 4.77 -11.12 1.02
C LEU A 54 4.98 -12.60 1.34
N ALA A 55 5.08 -13.47 0.33
CA ALA A 55 5.41 -14.88 0.55
C ALA A 55 6.79 -15.08 1.21
N CYS A 56 7.79 -14.27 0.85
CA CYS A 56 9.10 -14.30 1.52
C CYS A 56 9.01 -13.81 2.98
N ILE A 57 8.14 -12.85 3.27
CA ILE A 57 7.88 -12.39 4.64
C ILE A 57 7.18 -13.49 5.45
N ASP A 58 6.13 -14.11 4.90
CA ASP A 58 5.40 -15.23 5.52
C ASP A 58 6.34 -16.41 5.82
N ALA A 59 7.35 -16.62 4.97
CA ALA A 59 8.37 -17.65 5.15
C ALA A 59 9.52 -17.26 6.11
N ASN A 60 9.45 -16.10 6.76
CA ASN A 60 10.48 -15.54 7.65
C ASN A 60 11.89 -15.53 7.03
N ILE A 61 11.98 -15.19 5.74
CA ILE A 61 13.27 -15.21 5.04
C ILE A 61 14.25 -14.22 5.65
N TYR A 62 13.79 -13.03 6.06
CA TYR A 62 14.64 -12.00 6.65
C TYR A 62 15.50 -12.52 7.79
N ASP A 63 14.89 -13.19 8.78
CA ASP A 63 15.60 -13.66 9.98
C ASP A 63 16.61 -14.76 9.63
N LYS A 64 16.24 -15.67 8.72
CA LYS A 64 17.11 -16.74 8.22
C LYS A 64 18.35 -16.21 7.50
N LEU A 65 18.24 -15.08 6.81
CA LEU A 65 19.39 -14.50 6.12
C LEU A 65 20.47 -14.03 7.10
N PHE A 66 20.09 -13.49 8.26
CA PHE A 66 21.06 -13.07 9.28
C PHE A 66 21.78 -14.24 9.94
N GLU A 67 21.13 -15.40 10.03
CA GLU A 67 21.77 -16.64 10.52
C GLU A 67 22.85 -17.14 9.56
N ILE A 68 22.67 -16.94 8.26
CA ILE A 68 23.54 -17.46 7.20
C ILE A 68 24.67 -16.49 6.85
N LEU A 69 24.45 -15.18 7.02
CA LEU A 69 25.31 -14.13 6.46
C LEU A 69 26.78 -14.25 6.89
N ASN A 70 27.08 -14.61 8.14
CA ASN A 70 28.46 -14.72 8.62
C ASN A 70 29.26 -15.83 7.90
N ASP A 71 28.60 -16.89 7.46
CA ASP A 71 29.28 -18.12 7.01
C ASP A 71 29.49 -18.17 5.49
N ILE A 72 28.92 -17.23 4.73
CA ILE A 72 28.93 -17.26 3.26
C ILE A 72 30.03 -16.42 2.61
N ASP A 73 30.32 -16.75 1.35
CA ASP A 73 31.27 -16.06 0.49
C ASP A 73 30.77 -14.67 0.05
N ASN A 74 31.70 -13.82 -0.39
CA ASN A 74 31.42 -12.43 -0.78
C ASN A 74 30.33 -12.28 -1.84
N ILE A 75 30.34 -13.13 -2.90
CA ILE A 75 29.40 -13.05 -4.02
C ILE A 75 27.97 -13.36 -3.54
N VAL A 76 27.82 -14.43 -2.76
CA VAL A 76 26.52 -14.84 -2.22
C VAL A 76 26.02 -13.79 -1.21
N ALA A 77 26.92 -13.15 -0.47
CA ALA A 77 26.57 -12.10 0.48
C ALA A 77 25.96 -10.88 -0.21
N ASP A 78 26.46 -10.47 -1.38
CA ASP A 78 25.86 -9.37 -2.15
C ASP A 78 24.41 -9.69 -2.55
N LEU A 79 24.15 -10.92 -3.00
CA LEU A 79 22.80 -11.37 -3.33
C LEU A 79 21.88 -11.48 -2.09
N LEU A 80 22.41 -11.88 -0.93
CA LEU A 80 21.63 -11.86 0.32
C LEU A 80 21.29 -10.43 0.75
N VAL A 81 22.23 -9.50 0.64
CA VAL A 81 22.00 -8.07 0.90
C VAL A 81 20.94 -7.52 -0.05
N ASP A 82 20.93 -7.94 -1.32
CA ASP A 82 19.88 -7.57 -2.27
C ASP A 82 18.51 -8.13 -1.88
N ILE A 83 18.41 -9.39 -1.44
CA ILE A 83 17.14 -9.95 -0.92
C ILE A 83 16.66 -9.13 0.28
N LEU A 84 17.55 -8.85 1.24
CA LEU A 84 17.22 -8.03 2.41
C LEU A 84 16.72 -6.65 1.98
N THR A 85 17.41 -6.01 1.03
CA THR A 85 17.02 -4.70 0.47
C THR A 85 15.63 -4.73 -0.14
N VAL A 86 15.30 -5.78 -0.91
CA VAL A 86 13.98 -5.93 -1.52
C VAL A 86 12.92 -6.18 -0.42
N ILE A 87 13.19 -7.00 0.60
CA ILE A 87 12.27 -7.19 1.74
C ILE A 87 12.02 -5.87 2.47
N THR A 88 13.09 -5.13 2.78
CA THR A 88 13.00 -3.88 3.54
C THR A 88 12.35 -2.74 2.76
N SER A 89 12.33 -2.82 1.43
CA SER A 89 11.56 -1.90 0.59
C SER A 89 10.05 -1.98 0.86
N LEU A 90 9.56 -3.16 1.29
CA LEU A 90 8.17 -3.33 1.70
C LEU A 90 8.00 -3.19 3.21
N THR A 91 8.79 -3.85 4.05
CA THR A 91 8.58 -3.82 5.51
C THR A 91 9.87 -4.03 6.29
N ILE A 92 10.00 -3.32 7.41
CA ILE A 92 11.01 -3.60 8.42
C ILE A 92 10.39 -3.40 9.78
N ASN A 93 10.25 -4.48 10.56
CA ASN A 93 9.67 -4.39 11.90
C ASN A 93 10.72 -4.02 12.97
N VAL A 94 10.26 -3.72 14.19
CA VAL A 94 11.13 -3.30 15.30
C VAL A 94 12.19 -4.34 15.64
N ASN A 95 11.85 -5.63 15.60
CA ASN A 95 12.80 -6.71 15.90
C ASN A 95 13.85 -6.83 14.79
N GLN A 96 13.43 -6.77 13.53
CA GLN A 96 14.30 -6.81 12.36
C GLN A 96 15.28 -5.65 12.35
N LEU A 97 14.81 -4.42 12.59
CA LEU A 97 15.70 -3.26 12.71
C LEU A 97 16.67 -3.40 13.89
N LYS A 98 16.22 -3.92 15.04
CA LYS A 98 17.12 -4.21 16.18
C LYS A 98 18.20 -5.22 15.83
N ILE A 99 17.84 -6.30 15.12
CA ILE A 99 18.77 -7.34 14.68
C ILE A 99 19.82 -6.73 13.75
N LEU A 100 19.37 -5.96 12.75
CA LEU A 100 20.26 -5.26 11.83
C LEU A 100 21.21 -4.31 12.56
N LEU A 101 20.69 -3.41 13.42
CA LEU A 101 21.52 -2.48 14.19
C LEU A 101 22.50 -3.19 15.13
N ARG A 102 22.10 -4.32 15.74
CA ARG A 102 22.97 -5.13 16.59
C ARG A 102 24.08 -5.80 15.77
N TYR A 103 23.78 -6.25 14.55
CA TYR A 103 24.76 -6.83 13.65
C TYR A 103 25.79 -5.80 13.21
N LEU A 104 25.35 -4.55 12.99
CA LEU A 104 26.20 -3.41 12.65
C LEU A 104 27.04 -2.87 13.82
N LYS A 105 26.91 -3.43 15.02
CA LYS A 105 27.79 -3.07 16.13
C LYS A 105 29.12 -3.80 15.99
N THR A 106 30.20 -3.04 15.96
CA THR A 106 31.57 -3.56 15.96
C THR A 106 31.95 -4.20 17.28
N GLU A 107 32.90 -5.14 17.21
CA GLU A 107 33.53 -5.78 18.36
C GLU A 107 35.04 -5.54 18.23
N ASN A 108 35.68 -4.99 19.27
CA ASN A 108 37.11 -4.62 19.26
C ASN A 108 37.52 -3.72 18.08
N ASN A 109 36.70 -2.73 17.74
CA ASN A 109 36.88 -1.82 16.59
C ASN A 109 36.96 -2.53 15.22
N ILE A 110 36.38 -3.73 15.14
CA ILE A 110 36.30 -4.51 13.90
C ILE A 110 34.83 -4.74 13.55
N TRP A 111 34.48 -4.45 12.30
CA TRP A 111 33.17 -4.76 11.72
C TRP A 111 33.00 -6.28 11.55
N LYS A 112 31.79 -6.76 11.85
CA LYS A 112 31.41 -8.14 11.51
C LYS A 112 31.50 -8.34 10.00
N LYS A 113 31.74 -9.58 9.59
CA LYS A 113 31.83 -9.95 8.18
C LYS A 113 30.56 -9.49 7.44
N HIS A 114 30.74 -8.82 6.31
CA HIS A 114 29.69 -8.23 5.47
C HIS A 114 28.83 -7.12 6.12
N ALA A 115 29.17 -6.63 7.32
CA ALA A 115 28.38 -5.58 7.99
C ALA A 115 28.31 -4.28 7.16
N VAL A 116 29.42 -3.88 6.54
CA VAL A 116 29.45 -2.69 5.68
C VAL A 116 28.57 -2.89 4.43
N LYS A 117 28.54 -4.11 3.86
CA LYS A 117 27.62 -4.42 2.75
C LYS A 117 26.16 -4.26 3.17
N LEU A 118 25.79 -4.71 4.36
CA LEU A 118 24.43 -4.53 4.90
C LEU A 118 24.04 -3.06 5.06
N LEU A 119 24.98 -2.15 5.34
CA LEU A 119 24.66 -0.72 5.43
C LEU A 119 24.07 -0.18 4.13
N HIS A 120 24.40 -0.75 2.98
CA HIS A 120 23.80 -0.33 1.70
C HIS A 120 22.28 -0.51 1.69
N THR A 121 21.71 -1.43 2.47
CA THR A 121 20.26 -1.59 2.60
C THR A 121 19.58 -0.33 3.13
N PHE A 122 20.28 0.50 3.93
CA PHE A 122 19.73 1.71 4.53
C PHE A 122 19.27 2.72 3.48
N LYS A 123 19.94 2.75 2.31
CA LYS A 123 19.58 3.64 1.19
C LYS A 123 18.16 3.37 0.67
N SER A 124 17.66 2.14 0.84
CA SER A 124 16.33 1.74 0.38
C SER A 124 15.20 2.07 1.37
N PHE A 125 15.51 2.21 2.67
CA PHE A 125 14.48 2.42 3.70
C PHE A 125 13.59 3.64 3.45
N PRO A 126 14.12 4.82 3.06
CA PRO A 126 13.31 6.02 2.84
C PRO A 126 12.51 5.97 1.52
N GLN A 127 12.83 5.03 0.64
CA GLN A 127 12.26 4.94 -0.71
C GLN A 127 10.91 4.21 -0.75
N ARG A 128 10.39 3.72 0.39
CA ARG A 128 9.07 3.09 0.41
C ARG A 128 7.98 4.09 0.03
N HIS A 129 7.19 3.73 -0.98
CA HIS A 129 6.05 4.49 -1.46
C HIS A 129 4.74 3.73 -1.18
N GLY A 130 3.76 4.40 -0.56
CA GLY A 130 2.45 3.82 -0.25
C GLY A 130 2.10 3.83 1.24
N PRO A 131 0.89 3.41 1.60
CA PRO A 131 0.45 3.34 2.99
C PRO A 131 1.13 2.18 3.74
N ASP A 132 1.16 2.29 5.07
CA ASP A 132 1.58 1.19 5.94
C ASP A 132 0.58 0.03 5.91
N GLU A 133 -0.67 0.28 5.53
CA GLU A 133 -1.75 -0.69 5.56
C GLU A 133 -2.56 -0.65 4.27
N PHE A 134 -2.91 -1.81 3.75
CA PHE A 134 -3.68 -1.94 2.51
C PHE A 134 -4.36 -3.31 2.42
N PHE A 135 -5.47 -3.37 1.69
CA PHE A 135 -6.03 -4.61 1.19
C PHE A 135 -5.23 -5.03 -0.05
N ASN A 136 -4.80 -6.29 -0.09
CA ASN A 136 -4.06 -6.89 -1.20
C ASN A 136 -4.93 -7.90 -1.93
N PHE A 137 -5.24 -7.61 -3.20
CA PHE A 137 -6.09 -8.40 -4.09
C PHE A 137 -5.21 -9.14 -5.11
N PRO A 138 -5.21 -10.49 -5.14
CA PRO A 138 -4.36 -11.25 -6.05
C PRO A 138 -4.84 -11.33 -7.52
N GLY A 139 -6.00 -10.77 -7.87
CA GLY A 139 -6.55 -10.89 -9.23
C GLY A 139 -6.92 -12.32 -9.62
N ARG A 140 -7.55 -13.05 -8.69
CA ARG A 140 -8.06 -14.41 -8.89
C ARG A 140 -9.51 -14.49 -8.42
N ASN A 141 -10.19 -15.58 -8.71
CA ASN A 141 -11.50 -15.90 -8.20
C ASN A 141 -11.54 -15.77 -6.68
N ASP A 142 -12.72 -15.45 -6.15
CA ASP A 142 -12.93 -15.25 -4.72
C ASP A 142 -11.97 -14.21 -4.11
N SER A 143 -11.63 -13.16 -4.87
CA SER A 143 -10.79 -12.04 -4.44
C SER A 143 -11.55 -10.73 -4.47
N GLY A 144 -12.24 -10.39 -3.39
CA GLY A 144 -12.85 -9.07 -3.23
C GLY A 144 -13.41 -8.84 -1.84
N LEU A 145 -14.03 -7.67 -1.65
CA LEU A 145 -14.85 -7.36 -0.48
C LEU A 145 -16.33 -7.38 -0.90
N VAL A 146 -17.16 -8.15 -0.21
CA VAL A 146 -18.60 -8.25 -0.42
C VAL A 146 -19.30 -7.38 0.61
N LEU A 147 -20.09 -6.42 0.16
CA LEU A 147 -20.81 -5.51 1.04
C LEU A 147 -22.20 -6.06 1.34
N PRO A 148 -22.73 -5.80 2.56
CA PRO A 148 -24.12 -6.14 2.86
C PRO A 148 -25.08 -5.26 2.05
N PRO A 149 -26.35 -5.69 1.88
CA PRO A 149 -27.32 -4.94 1.08
C PRO A 149 -27.53 -3.51 1.58
N ILE A 150 -27.40 -2.55 0.66
CA ILE A 150 -27.63 -1.12 0.91
C ILE A 150 -29.10 -0.81 0.60
N LYS A 151 -29.87 -0.49 1.64
CA LYS A 151 -31.31 -0.19 1.58
C LYS A 151 -31.59 1.12 0.87
N THR A 152 -30.82 2.16 1.15
CA THR A 152 -31.05 3.51 0.64
C THR A 152 -29.78 4.08 0.03
N TRP A 153 -29.74 4.20 -1.30
CA TRP A 153 -28.64 4.87 -1.98
C TRP A 153 -28.72 6.39 -1.82
N PRO A 154 -27.62 7.12 -1.54
CA PRO A 154 -27.65 8.56 -1.30
C PRO A 154 -27.69 9.37 -2.61
N TYR A 155 -28.84 9.46 -3.28
CA TYR A 155 -28.95 10.19 -4.56
C TYR A 155 -29.20 11.69 -4.42
N GLN A 156 -29.92 12.15 -3.37
CA GLN A 156 -30.46 13.52 -3.31
C GLN A 156 -29.41 14.63 -3.26
N ASN A 157 -28.30 14.41 -2.55
CA ASN A 157 -27.21 15.38 -2.42
C ASN A 157 -26.01 15.05 -3.30
N GLY A 158 -26.18 14.10 -4.23
CA GLY A 158 -25.05 13.42 -4.85
C GLY A 158 -24.34 12.47 -3.87
N PHE A 159 -23.32 11.80 -4.36
CA PHE A 159 -22.49 10.90 -3.56
C PHE A 159 -21.07 10.88 -4.09
N THR A 160 -20.12 10.49 -3.25
CA THR A 160 -18.72 10.43 -3.65
C THR A 160 -18.07 9.14 -3.20
N ILE A 161 -17.44 8.44 -4.13
CA ILE A 161 -16.58 7.29 -3.83
C ILE A 161 -15.13 7.77 -3.88
N SER A 162 -14.34 7.50 -2.85
CA SER A 162 -12.92 7.88 -2.81
C SER A 162 -12.07 6.76 -2.21
N THR A 163 -10.96 6.44 -2.86
CA THR A 163 -9.97 5.48 -2.38
C THR A 163 -8.62 5.75 -2.99
N TRP A 164 -7.57 5.27 -2.34
CA TRP A 164 -6.27 5.07 -2.99
C TRP A 164 -6.17 3.64 -3.51
N PHE A 165 -5.55 3.49 -4.67
CA PHE A 165 -5.32 2.19 -5.28
C PHE A 165 -3.96 2.11 -5.96
N ARG A 166 -3.47 0.89 -6.13
CA ARG A 166 -2.29 0.56 -6.93
C ARG A 166 -2.60 -0.69 -7.74
N ILE A 167 -2.42 -0.63 -9.05
CA ILE A 167 -2.66 -1.78 -9.94
C ILE A 167 -1.40 -2.63 -9.98
N ASP A 168 -1.55 -3.94 -9.84
CA ASP A 168 -0.47 -4.88 -10.10
C ASP A 168 -0.73 -5.66 -11.40
N PRO A 169 0.29 -5.84 -12.26
CA PRO A 169 0.13 -6.58 -13.50
C PRO A 169 -0.27 -8.03 -13.20
N VAL A 170 -1.32 -8.50 -13.86
CA VAL A 170 -1.72 -9.91 -13.80
C VAL A 170 -0.65 -10.71 -14.54
N ALA A 171 -0.24 -11.86 -13.99
CA ALA A 171 0.80 -12.71 -14.58
C ALA A 171 0.36 -13.38 -15.90
N ASN A 172 -0.92 -13.26 -16.27
CA ASN A 172 -1.51 -13.98 -17.39
C ASN A 172 -1.65 -13.09 -18.63
N SER A 173 -1.32 -13.66 -19.79
CA SER A 173 -1.20 -12.96 -21.07
C SER A 173 -2.53 -12.64 -21.78
N VAL A 174 -3.65 -12.45 -21.04
CA VAL A 174 -4.99 -12.23 -21.64
C VAL A 174 -5.54 -10.84 -21.29
N ILE A 175 -4.66 -9.84 -21.28
CA ILE A 175 -4.95 -8.44 -20.93
C ILE A 175 -6.15 -7.88 -21.73
N GLU A 176 -6.33 -8.29 -22.99
CA GLU A 176 -7.42 -7.79 -23.85
C GLU A 176 -8.83 -8.28 -23.45
N LYS A 177 -8.94 -9.41 -22.73
CA LYS A 177 -10.24 -9.94 -22.28
C LYS A 177 -10.55 -9.59 -20.83
N GLU A 178 -9.55 -9.15 -20.07
CA GLU A 178 -9.69 -8.79 -18.67
C GLU A 178 -10.44 -7.47 -18.50
N LYS A 179 -11.33 -7.43 -17.51
CA LYS A 179 -12.09 -6.25 -17.08
C LYS A 179 -12.11 -6.19 -15.56
N PRO A 180 -10.97 -5.98 -14.88
CA PRO A 180 -10.92 -6.02 -13.43
C PRO A 180 -11.74 -4.86 -12.85
N TYR A 181 -12.65 -5.17 -11.93
CA TYR A 181 -13.55 -4.17 -11.34
C TYR A 181 -12.94 -3.58 -10.08
N LEU A 182 -12.86 -2.24 -10.03
CA LEU A 182 -12.55 -1.52 -8.80
C LEU A 182 -13.73 -1.61 -7.82
N TYR A 183 -14.96 -1.41 -8.33
CA TYR A 183 -16.19 -1.64 -7.57
C TYR A 183 -17.35 -2.01 -8.50
N TRP A 184 -18.31 -2.72 -7.93
CA TRP A 184 -19.58 -3.11 -8.54
C TRP A 184 -20.69 -2.86 -7.53
N PHE A 185 -21.46 -1.78 -7.68
CA PHE A 185 -22.57 -1.44 -6.79
C PHE A 185 -23.88 -1.44 -7.54
N CYS A 186 -24.54 -2.59 -7.54
CA CYS A 186 -25.76 -2.82 -8.30
C CYS A 186 -26.84 -3.50 -7.47
N THR A 187 -28.06 -3.41 -8.00
CA THR A 187 -29.19 -4.25 -7.64
C THR A 187 -29.05 -5.64 -8.30
N SER A 188 -29.84 -6.60 -7.85
CA SER A 188 -29.95 -7.95 -8.44
C SER A 188 -30.41 -7.95 -9.89
N LYS A 189 -31.04 -6.86 -10.34
CA LYS A 189 -31.42 -6.63 -11.74
C LYS A 189 -30.28 -6.08 -12.60
N GLY A 190 -29.11 -5.81 -12.02
CA GLY A 190 -27.94 -5.25 -12.70
C GLY A 190 -27.96 -3.72 -12.86
N HIS A 191 -28.94 -3.03 -12.29
CA HIS A 191 -28.98 -1.56 -12.31
C HIS A 191 -28.06 -1.00 -11.22
N GLY A 192 -27.23 -0.02 -11.53
CA GLY A 192 -26.29 0.53 -10.57
C GLY A 192 -25.12 1.27 -11.18
N TYR A 193 -24.04 1.31 -10.40
CA TYR A 193 -22.79 2.03 -10.67
C TYR A 193 -21.63 1.05 -10.62
N THR A 194 -20.76 1.09 -11.62
CA THR A 194 -19.56 0.23 -11.65
C THR A 194 -18.36 1.01 -12.16
N ALA A 195 -17.16 0.59 -11.76
CA ALA A 195 -15.92 1.04 -12.37
C ALA A 195 -14.99 -0.16 -12.60
N HIS A 196 -14.52 -0.31 -13.83
CA HIS A 196 -13.61 -1.39 -14.24
C HIS A 196 -12.52 -0.87 -15.16
N PHE A 197 -11.39 -1.58 -15.19
CA PHE A 197 -10.31 -1.25 -16.11
C PHE A 197 -10.52 -1.88 -17.49
N VAL A 198 -10.12 -1.17 -18.52
CA VAL A 198 -9.93 -1.66 -19.89
C VAL A 198 -8.52 -1.26 -20.30
N GLY A 199 -7.61 -2.24 -20.36
CA GLY A 199 -6.18 -1.95 -20.34
C GLY A 199 -5.80 -1.18 -19.08
N ASN A 200 -5.11 -0.05 -19.24
CA ASN A 200 -4.68 0.83 -18.15
C ASN A 200 -5.64 2.00 -17.88
N CYS A 201 -6.79 2.06 -18.57
CA CYS A 201 -7.76 3.13 -18.41
C CYS A 201 -8.97 2.65 -17.61
N LEU A 202 -9.56 3.56 -16.83
CA LEU A 202 -10.71 3.24 -15.99
C LEU A 202 -12.01 3.67 -16.69
N VAL A 203 -12.94 2.73 -16.80
CA VAL A 203 -14.26 2.92 -17.40
C VAL A 203 -15.31 2.91 -16.29
N ILE A 204 -16.03 4.01 -16.16
CA ILE A 204 -17.21 4.09 -15.30
C ILE A 204 -18.43 3.70 -16.11
N SER A 205 -19.31 2.89 -15.52
CA SER A 205 -20.58 2.52 -16.14
C SER A 205 -21.76 2.79 -15.21
N TYR A 206 -22.84 3.20 -15.83
CA TYR A 206 -24.11 3.49 -15.20
C TYR A 206 -25.22 2.76 -15.95
N THR A 207 -25.96 1.92 -15.22
CA THR A 207 -27.02 1.08 -15.79
C THR A 207 -28.35 1.36 -15.12
N LYS A 208 -29.37 1.63 -15.94
CA LYS A 208 -30.74 1.92 -15.53
C LYS A 208 -31.73 0.85 -15.99
N PRO A 209 -32.90 0.74 -15.34
CA PRO A 209 -34.00 -0.05 -15.86
C PRO A 209 -34.42 0.42 -17.25
N LYS A 210 -34.51 -0.52 -18.21
CA LYS A 210 -35.06 -0.32 -19.56
C LYS A 210 -34.32 0.72 -20.44
N GLU A 211 -33.17 1.23 -20.02
CA GLU A 211 -32.34 2.17 -20.79
C GLU A 211 -31.01 1.52 -21.22
N LYS A 212 -30.34 2.13 -22.21
CA LYS A 212 -29.01 1.71 -22.68
C LYS A 212 -27.97 1.92 -21.56
N ASN A 213 -27.03 0.99 -21.42
CA ASN A 213 -25.88 1.14 -20.52
C ASN A 213 -25.06 2.38 -20.93
N PHE A 214 -24.86 3.29 -19.99
CA PHE A 214 -23.97 4.44 -20.16
C PHE A 214 -22.57 4.05 -19.71
N GLN A 215 -21.57 4.33 -20.54
CA GLN A 215 -20.17 4.11 -20.21
C GLN A 215 -19.37 5.36 -20.54
N HIS A 216 -18.40 5.65 -19.69
CA HIS A 216 -17.47 6.75 -19.91
C HIS A 216 -16.05 6.29 -19.55
N CYS A 217 -15.15 6.38 -20.52
CA CYS A 217 -13.74 6.07 -20.31
C CYS A 217 -13.02 7.32 -19.81
N ILE A 218 -12.42 7.23 -18.62
CA ILE A 218 -11.61 8.30 -18.06
C ILE A 218 -10.35 8.45 -18.93
N GLN A 219 -10.10 9.66 -19.39
CA GLN A 219 -8.97 9.99 -20.26
C GLN A 219 -7.67 10.11 -19.45
N PHE A 220 -7.30 9.03 -18.78
CA PHE A 220 -6.08 8.90 -17.98
C PHE A 220 -5.60 7.45 -18.00
N GLU A 221 -4.33 7.28 -18.31
CA GLU A 221 -3.68 5.98 -18.32
C GLU A 221 -2.93 5.75 -17.00
N PHE A 222 -3.37 4.76 -16.22
CA PHE A 222 -2.74 4.41 -14.95
C PHE A 222 -1.51 3.54 -15.16
N LYS A 223 -0.41 3.89 -14.49
CA LYS A 223 0.78 3.04 -14.48
C LYS A 223 0.64 1.95 -13.43
N SER A 224 1.04 0.73 -13.80
CA SER A 224 1.19 -0.35 -12.84
C SER A 224 2.21 0.01 -11.75
N ARG A 225 1.96 -0.49 -10.54
CA ARG A 225 2.81 -0.36 -9.35
C ARG A 225 2.97 1.05 -8.78
N GLU A 226 2.18 2.01 -9.24
CA GLU A 226 2.09 3.35 -8.65
C GLU A 226 0.78 3.52 -7.87
N TRP A 227 0.83 4.32 -6.79
CA TRP A 227 -0.34 4.65 -5.99
C TRP A 227 -1.05 5.88 -6.55
N TYR A 228 -2.34 5.76 -6.80
CA TYR A 228 -3.21 6.84 -7.26
C TYR A 228 -4.38 7.01 -6.32
N MET A 229 -4.73 8.26 -6.01
CA MET A 229 -6.03 8.56 -5.43
C MET A 229 -7.04 8.70 -6.56
N ILE A 230 -8.14 7.94 -6.51
CA ILE A 230 -9.29 8.13 -7.40
C ILE A 230 -10.47 8.63 -6.58
N THR A 231 -11.19 9.60 -7.12
CA THR A 231 -12.43 10.09 -6.51
C THR A 231 -13.48 10.29 -7.59
N PHE A 232 -14.63 9.66 -7.40
CA PHE A 232 -15.81 9.76 -8.26
C PHE A 232 -16.85 10.59 -7.53
N ALA A 233 -16.91 11.90 -7.82
CA ALA A 233 -17.86 12.82 -7.21
C ALA A 233 -19.10 12.95 -8.11
N HIS A 234 -20.19 12.29 -7.72
CA HIS A 234 -21.47 12.36 -8.42
C HIS A 234 -22.26 13.57 -7.94
N GLN A 235 -22.55 14.49 -8.85
CA GLN A 235 -23.37 15.65 -8.60
C GLN A 235 -24.78 15.41 -9.11
N TYR A 236 -25.76 15.46 -8.20
CA TYR A 236 -27.16 15.42 -8.55
C TYR A 236 -27.66 16.82 -8.91
N GLN A 237 -28.41 16.93 -10.01
CA GLN A 237 -29.11 18.15 -10.41
C GLN A 237 -30.54 17.81 -10.82
N ARG A 238 -31.53 18.46 -10.19
CA ARG A 238 -32.96 18.21 -10.43
C ARG A 238 -33.47 18.79 -11.75
N TRP A 239 -32.94 19.96 -12.14
CA TRP A 239 -33.40 20.73 -13.31
C TRP A 239 -32.39 20.75 -14.46
N ALA A 240 -31.36 19.92 -14.36
CA ALA A 240 -30.27 19.82 -15.34
C ALA A 240 -29.70 18.40 -15.36
N LYS A 241 -28.75 18.13 -16.25
CA LYS A 241 -28.10 16.81 -16.31
C LYS A 241 -27.22 16.63 -15.08
N SER A 242 -27.42 15.52 -14.37
CA SER A 242 -26.50 15.10 -13.32
C SER A 242 -25.15 14.75 -13.93
N SER A 243 -24.08 14.91 -13.16
CA SER A 243 -22.72 14.70 -13.64
C SER A 243 -21.92 13.83 -12.68
N ILE A 244 -20.84 13.26 -13.19
CA ILE A 244 -19.79 12.65 -12.40
C ILE A 244 -18.48 13.37 -12.72
N GLN A 245 -17.77 13.76 -11.68
CA GLN A 245 -16.44 14.29 -11.77
C GLN A 245 -15.45 13.24 -11.29
N CYS A 246 -14.52 12.87 -12.17
CA CYS A 246 -13.46 11.92 -11.88
C CYS A 246 -12.18 12.71 -11.59
N HIS A 247 -11.75 12.65 -10.33
CA HIS A 247 -10.53 13.27 -9.86
C HIS A 247 -9.45 12.23 -9.65
N ILE A 248 -8.25 12.51 -10.16
CA ILE A 248 -7.07 11.68 -9.96
C ILE A 248 -6.03 12.53 -9.23
N ASN A 249 -5.50 12.02 -8.12
CA ASN A 249 -4.50 12.70 -7.30
C ASN A 249 -4.94 14.13 -6.89
N GLY A 250 -6.22 14.27 -6.56
CA GLY A 250 -6.83 15.54 -6.14
C GLY A 250 -7.23 16.47 -7.28
N GLN A 251 -6.85 16.18 -8.52
CA GLN A 251 -7.11 17.04 -9.68
C GLN A 251 -8.26 16.50 -10.52
N LEU A 252 -9.14 17.39 -11.01
CA LEU A 252 -10.21 17.01 -11.93
C LEU A 252 -9.61 16.60 -13.28
N VAL A 253 -9.88 15.37 -13.72
CA VAL A 253 -9.35 14.84 -14.99
C VAL A 253 -10.47 14.61 -16.01
N SER A 254 -11.66 14.24 -15.57
CA SER A 254 -12.77 13.98 -16.49
C SER A 254 -14.12 14.29 -15.87
N THR A 255 -15.04 14.79 -16.70
CA THR A 255 -16.43 15.01 -16.31
C THR A 255 -17.32 14.29 -17.32
N ALA A 256 -18.24 13.46 -16.83
CA ALA A 256 -19.27 12.84 -17.66
C ALA A 256 -20.65 13.28 -17.19
N TYR A 257 -21.60 13.30 -18.12
CA TYR A 257 -22.98 13.69 -17.84
C TYR A 257 -23.89 12.48 -18.07
N PHE A 258 -24.72 12.18 -17.07
CA PHE A 258 -25.68 11.10 -17.14
C PHE A 258 -27.11 11.64 -17.03
N PRO A 259 -28.07 11.04 -17.76
CA PRO A 259 -29.48 11.35 -17.56
C PRO A 259 -29.95 10.75 -16.22
N TRP A 260 -30.55 11.55 -15.33
CA TRP A 260 -31.27 11.26 -14.04
C TRP A 260 -30.77 10.12 -13.10
N SER A 261 -31.07 10.18 -11.80
CA SER A 261 -30.77 9.14 -10.79
C SER A 261 -31.50 7.79 -11.03
N ILE A 262 -31.00 6.70 -10.41
CA ILE A 262 -31.76 5.43 -10.25
C ILE A 262 -32.74 5.62 -9.09
N GLU A 263 -33.94 6.11 -9.36
CA GLU A 263 -35.03 6.19 -8.37
C GLU A 263 -35.91 4.95 -8.45
N SER A 264 -35.34 3.76 -8.35
CA SER A 264 -36.15 2.52 -8.38
C SER A 264 -36.66 2.10 -7.01
N GLY A 265 -36.15 2.69 -5.91
CA GLY A 265 -36.40 2.23 -4.55
C GLY A 265 -35.89 0.81 -4.27
N ASP A 266 -35.21 0.19 -5.23
CA ASP A 266 -34.64 -1.15 -5.12
C ASP A 266 -33.43 -1.13 -4.16
N ILE A 267 -33.24 -2.25 -3.48
CA ILE A 267 -32.09 -2.49 -2.61
C ILE A 267 -30.88 -2.80 -3.49
N PHE A 268 -29.73 -2.19 -3.18
CA PHE A 268 -28.46 -2.53 -3.78
C PHE A 268 -27.87 -3.74 -3.03
N ASP A 269 -28.27 -4.93 -3.46
CA ASP A 269 -27.97 -6.24 -2.87
C ASP A 269 -26.81 -6.97 -3.56
N LYS A 270 -26.22 -6.37 -4.61
CA LYS A 270 -25.03 -6.84 -5.31
C LYS A 270 -23.96 -5.77 -5.27
N CYS A 271 -23.32 -5.61 -4.11
CA CYS A 271 -22.28 -4.63 -3.85
C CYS A 271 -20.92 -5.29 -3.55
N TYR A 272 -19.91 -4.96 -4.33
CA TYR A 272 -18.58 -5.58 -4.28
C TYR A 272 -17.49 -4.53 -4.51
N ILE A 273 -16.34 -4.71 -3.86
CA ILE A 273 -15.10 -3.96 -4.11
C ILE A 273 -14.05 -4.96 -4.58
N GLY A 274 -13.36 -4.65 -5.67
CA GLY A 274 -12.32 -5.50 -6.23
C GLY A 274 -12.80 -6.77 -6.94
N CYS A 275 -14.10 -7.03 -7.02
CA CYS A 275 -14.66 -8.20 -7.72
C CYS A 275 -16.09 -7.94 -8.20
N THR A 276 -16.65 -8.96 -8.85
CA THR A 276 -18.02 -9.00 -9.38
C THR A 276 -18.81 -10.17 -8.79
N PRO A 277 -20.15 -10.19 -8.93
CA PRO A 277 -21.00 -11.24 -8.34
C PRO A 277 -20.70 -12.68 -8.80
N ASP A 278 -20.07 -12.85 -9.95
CA ASP A 278 -19.68 -14.12 -10.55
C ASP A 278 -18.30 -14.62 -10.07
N HIS A 279 -17.56 -13.82 -9.30
CA HIS A 279 -16.25 -14.17 -8.71
C HIS A 279 -15.24 -14.72 -9.73
N ASN A 280 -15.24 -14.16 -10.95
CA ASN A 280 -14.44 -14.61 -12.07
C ASN A 280 -13.03 -13.99 -12.08
N ASP A 281 -12.02 -14.77 -12.48
CA ASP A 281 -10.63 -14.32 -12.65
C ASP A 281 -10.53 -13.09 -13.57
N LEU A 282 -11.27 -13.10 -14.70
CA LEU A 282 -11.20 -12.03 -15.71
C LEU A 282 -11.74 -10.68 -15.21
N THR A 283 -12.50 -10.67 -14.13
CA THR A 283 -13.13 -9.46 -13.56
C THR A 283 -12.60 -9.10 -12.19
N SER A 284 -11.69 -9.92 -11.63
CA SER A 284 -11.13 -9.73 -10.30
C SER A 284 -9.97 -8.72 -10.34
N PHE A 285 -9.99 -7.76 -9.41
CA PHE A 285 -8.96 -6.75 -9.29
C PHE A 285 -7.64 -7.36 -8.81
N SER A 286 -6.55 -6.97 -9.47
CA SER A 286 -5.17 -7.31 -9.11
C SER A 286 -4.47 -6.04 -8.64
N GLY A 287 -4.08 -6.00 -7.37
CA GLY A 287 -3.40 -4.84 -6.81
C GLY A 287 -3.81 -4.58 -5.37
N GLN A 288 -3.76 -3.30 -5.00
CA GLN A 288 -3.90 -2.88 -3.61
C GLN A 288 -4.89 -1.75 -3.48
N LEU A 289 -5.67 -1.75 -2.40
CA LEU A 289 -6.55 -0.65 -2.00
C LEU A 289 -6.20 -0.20 -0.59
N SER A 290 -6.19 1.11 -0.37
CA SER A 290 -6.22 1.65 0.98
C SER A 290 -7.68 1.73 1.46
N THR A 291 -7.93 2.61 2.42
CA THR A 291 -9.26 2.93 2.93
C THR A 291 -10.22 3.34 1.81
N PHE A 292 -11.36 2.66 1.75
CA PHE A 292 -12.41 2.89 0.77
C PHE A 292 -13.59 3.62 1.42
N TYR A 293 -13.87 4.83 0.92
CA TYR A 293 -14.94 5.69 1.42
C TYR A 293 -16.12 5.77 0.44
N LEU A 294 -17.33 5.80 1.00
CA LEU A 294 -18.52 6.32 0.34
C LEU A 294 -19.10 7.45 1.18
N PHE A 295 -19.25 8.63 0.56
CA PHE A 295 -19.89 9.81 1.13
C PHE A 295 -21.25 10.04 0.48
N SER A 296 -22.25 10.46 1.26
CA SER A 296 -23.62 10.76 0.82
C SER A 296 -23.80 12.20 0.31
N ILE A 297 -22.71 12.82 -0.13
CA ILE A 297 -22.68 14.15 -0.71
C ILE A 297 -21.72 14.18 -1.91
N TYR A 298 -21.94 15.13 -2.80
CA TYR A 298 -20.92 15.58 -3.75
C TYR A 298 -19.76 16.28 -3.00
N LEU A 299 -18.53 15.85 -3.22
CA LEU A 299 -17.34 16.51 -2.67
C LEU A 299 -16.80 17.56 -3.65
N GLU A 300 -16.68 18.79 -3.17
CA GLU A 300 -16.10 19.88 -3.94
C GLU A 300 -14.59 19.69 -4.18
N PRO A 301 -14.03 20.26 -5.27
CA PRO A 301 -12.61 20.12 -5.59
C PRO A 301 -11.66 20.51 -4.44
N LEU A 302 -12.01 21.49 -3.61
CA LEU A 302 -11.21 21.91 -2.45
C LEU A 302 -11.05 20.77 -1.42
N ILE A 303 -12.14 20.04 -1.14
CA ILE A 303 -12.16 18.90 -0.24
C ILE A 303 -11.42 17.71 -0.87
N VAL A 304 -11.64 17.45 -2.16
CA VAL A 304 -10.95 16.37 -2.89
C VAL A 304 -9.43 16.58 -2.91
N GLN A 305 -8.96 17.82 -3.13
CA GLN A 305 -7.54 18.16 -3.00
C GLN A 305 -7.03 17.98 -1.56
N GLY A 306 -7.88 18.23 -0.56
CA GLY A 306 -7.56 17.98 0.85
C GLY A 306 -7.38 16.50 1.12
N LEU A 307 -8.29 15.64 0.65
CA LEU A 307 -8.17 14.18 0.75
C LEU A 307 -6.86 13.67 0.15
N TYR A 308 -6.46 14.19 -1.01
CA TYR A 308 -5.18 13.82 -1.63
C TYR A 308 -3.98 14.20 -0.75
N LYS A 309 -3.98 15.39 -0.14
CA LYS A 309 -2.90 15.84 0.74
C LYS A 309 -2.79 15.03 2.03
N LEU A 310 -3.89 14.46 2.53
CA LEU A 310 -3.85 13.54 3.68
C LEU A 310 -3.15 12.22 3.35
N GLY A 311 -3.02 11.90 2.06
CA GLY A 311 -2.24 10.76 1.58
C GLY A 311 -2.94 9.41 1.72
N PRO A 312 -2.32 8.33 1.20
CA PRO A 312 -2.92 7.00 1.18
C PRO A 312 -3.05 6.37 2.56
N ALA A 313 -2.34 6.84 3.58
CA ALA A 313 -2.42 6.30 4.93
C ALA A 313 -3.61 6.86 5.74
N TYR A 314 -4.35 7.84 5.21
CA TYR A 314 -5.48 8.44 5.92
C TYR A 314 -6.68 7.49 5.98
N ARG A 315 -7.18 7.25 7.20
CA ARG A 315 -8.24 6.27 7.51
C ARG A 315 -9.29 6.77 8.51
N ASN A 316 -9.20 8.04 8.91
CA ASN A 316 -10.01 8.60 9.99
C ASN A 316 -11.38 9.11 9.49
N GLN A 317 -12.17 9.66 10.41
CA GLN A 317 -13.55 10.09 10.18
C GLN A 317 -13.72 11.61 10.01
N PHE A 318 -12.62 12.37 9.83
CA PHE A 318 -12.63 13.83 9.75
C PHE A 318 -13.23 14.50 10.99
N LYS A 319 -12.92 13.97 12.18
CA LYS A 319 -13.52 14.45 13.43
C LYS A 319 -12.71 15.56 14.08
N PHE A 320 -11.38 15.48 14.04
CA PHE A 320 -10.51 16.41 14.73
C PHE A 320 -9.51 17.08 13.78
N GLU A 321 -9.46 18.42 13.78
CA GLU A 321 -8.56 19.19 12.92
C GLU A 321 -7.07 18.83 13.08
N ASN A 322 -6.67 18.45 14.30
CA ASN A 322 -5.31 18.00 14.62
C ASN A 322 -4.86 16.78 13.80
N GLU A 323 -5.79 16.02 13.22
CA GLU A 323 -5.48 14.93 12.28
C GLU A 323 -4.73 15.41 11.02
N SER A 324 -4.76 16.73 10.74
CA SER A 324 -4.31 17.30 9.47
C SER A 324 -3.55 18.62 9.59
N ALA A 325 -3.23 19.03 10.83
CA ALA A 325 -2.80 20.39 11.15
C ALA A 325 -1.63 20.92 10.29
N HIS A 326 -0.72 20.04 9.88
CA HIS A 326 0.48 20.39 9.11
C HIS A 326 0.39 20.09 7.61
N MET A 327 -0.67 19.41 7.15
CA MET A 327 -0.81 18.98 5.75
C MET A 327 -1.77 19.86 4.94
N LEU A 328 -2.82 20.37 5.60
CA LEU A 328 -3.90 21.11 4.95
C LEU A 328 -3.78 22.62 5.13
N THR A 329 -4.19 23.36 4.10
CA THR A 329 -4.37 24.82 4.21
C THR A 329 -5.54 25.12 5.14
N ASP A 330 -5.60 26.34 5.69
CA ASP A 330 -6.69 26.73 6.59
C ASP A 330 -8.07 26.65 5.92
N ALA A 331 -8.15 26.97 4.62
CA ALA A 331 -9.38 26.83 3.84
C ALA A 331 -9.82 25.36 3.73
N GLN A 332 -8.89 24.44 3.45
CA GLN A 332 -9.17 23.00 3.39
C GLN A 332 -9.58 22.46 4.76
N ARG A 333 -8.89 22.87 5.82
CA ARG A 333 -9.20 22.45 7.19
C ARG A 333 -10.62 22.86 7.59
N LYS A 334 -10.97 24.13 7.38
CA LYS A 334 -12.34 24.62 7.64
C LYS A 334 -13.40 23.86 6.84
N ALA A 335 -13.14 23.55 5.57
CA ALA A 335 -14.09 22.84 4.72
C ALA A 335 -14.25 21.35 5.08
N MET A 336 -13.20 20.71 5.59
CA MET A 336 -13.20 19.27 5.89
C MET A 336 -13.68 18.95 7.31
N TYR A 337 -13.45 19.84 8.28
CA TYR A 337 -13.71 19.61 9.70
C TYR A 337 -14.90 20.41 10.26
N ASP A 338 -15.76 20.97 9.41
CA ASP A 338 -17.03 21.61 9.82
C ASP A 338 -18.12 20.59 10.24
N GLY A 339 -17.79 19.29 10.21
CA GLY A 339 -18.68 18.18 10.54
C GLY A 339 -19.51 17.65 9.37
N LYS A 340 -19.66 18.38 8.26
CA LYS A 340 -20.46 17.91 7.11
C LYS A 340 -19.84 16.67 6.49
N LEU A 341 -18.52 16.66 6.30
CA LEU A 341 -17.81 15.54 5.71
C LEU A 341 -17.95 14.28 6.58
N MET A 342 -17.71 14.41 7.89
CA MET A 342 -17.92 13.34 8.87
C MET A 342 -19.34 12.78 8.83
N ASN A 343 -20.35 13.65 8.88
CA ASN A 343 -21.76 13.25 8.88
C ASN A 343 -22.23 12.64 7.54
N SER A 344 -21.48 12.88 6.47
CA SER A 344 -21.79 12.32 5.15
C SER A 344 -21.23 10.92 4.92
N ILE A 345 -20.35 10.40 5.79
CA ILE A 345 -19.79 9.05 5.62
C ILE A 345 -20.91 8.01 5.70
N VAL A 346 -21.15 7.31 4.60
CA VAL A 346 -22.04 6.13 4.51
C VAL A 346 -21.29 4.90 5.04
N PHE A 347 -20.10 4.68 4.51
CA PHE A 347 -19.17 3.68 5.03
C PHE A 347 -17.73 4.10 4.79
N ASN A 348 -16.86 3.56 5.66
CA ASN A 348 -15.42 3.59 5.57
C ASN A 348 -14.95 2.17 5.90
N TYR A 349 -14.42 1.46 4.90
CA TYR A 349 -13.73 0.19 5.09
C TYR A 349 -12.23 0.43 5.04
N ASN A 350 -11.55 0.20 6.16
CA ASN A 350 -10.11 0.36 6.26
C ASN A 350 -9.42 -1.00 6.51
N PRO A 351 -8.18 -1.17 6.04
CA PRO A 351 -7.48 -2.45 6.17
C PRO A 351 -7.25 -2.89 7.63
N VAL A 352 -7.03 -1.97 8.57
CA VAL A 352 -6.73 -2.36 9.97
C VAL A 352 -7.93 -2.81 10.77
N SER A 353 -9.14 -2.48 10.32
CA SER A 353 -10.37 -2.82 11.02
C SER A 353 -10.95 -4.11 10.45
N CYS A 354 -10.12 -5.16 10.43
CA CYS A 354 -10.51 -6.49 9.98
C CYS A 354 -10.37 -7.51 11.10
N GLU A 355 -11.32 -8.42 11.19
CA GLU A 355 -11.29 -9.59 12.06
C GLU A 355 -11.48 -10.83 11.20
N GLU A 356 -10.39 -11.55 10.92
CA GLU A 356 -10.35 -12.64 9.94
C GLU A 356 -10.89 -12.20 8.56
N GLN A 357 -12.08 -12.69 8.18
CA GLN A 357 -12.78 -12.35 6.93
C GLN A 357 -13.84 -11.25 7.11
N LEU A 358 -14.02 -10.70 8.31
CA LEU A 358 -14.94 -9.61 8.57
C LEU A 358 -14.22 -8.27 8.43
N VAL A 359 -14.73 -7.37 7.58
CA VAL A 359 -14.24 -6.00 7.43
C VAL A 359 -15.20 -5.05 8.11
N LEU A 360 -14.74 -4.43 9.20
CA LEU A 360 -15.58 -3.56 10.00
C LEU A 360 -15.79 -2.22 9.30
N GLN A 361 -17.05 -1.80 9.15
CA GLN A 361 -17.35 -0.41 8.83
C GLN A 361 -16.93 0.48 10.02
N THR A 362 -16.18 1.53 9.69
CA THR A 362 -15.59 2.46 10.66
C THR A 362 -16.08 3.88 10.47
N GLY A 363 -17.28 4.07 9.94
CA GLY A 363 -17.92 5.38 9.92
C GLY A 363 -18.43 5.80 11.31
N PRO A 364 -18.80 7.08 11.49
CA PRO A 364 -19.37 7.54 12.75
C PRO A 364 -20.65 6.78 13.10
N LYS A 365 -20.73 6.24 14.32
CA LYS A 365 -21.91 5.49 14.81
C LYS A 365 -23.19 6.33 14.91
N THR A 366 -23.04 7.66 14.92
CA THR A 366 -24.15 8.62 14.95
C THR A 366 -24.79 8.83 13.58
N ASN A 367 -24.15 8.42 12.49
CA ASN A 367 -24.69 8.57 11.14
C ASN A 367 -25.83 7.57 10.92
N ILE A 368 -26.80 7.97 10.11
CA ILE A 368 -27.93 7.11 9.72
C ILE A 368 -27.37 5.93 8.91
N SER A 369 -27.73 4.71 9.29
CA SER A 369 -27.34 3.53 8.52
C SER A 369 -28.10 3.47 7.19
N HIS A 370 -27.36 3.30 6.11
CA HIS A 370 -27.91 3.05 4.78
C HIS A 370 -28.13 1.56 4.49
N PHE A 371 -27.72 0.67 5.39
CA PHE A 371 -27.75 -0.78 5.22
C PHE A 371 -29.03 -1.40 5.76
N VAL A 372 -29.42 -2.57 5.23
CA VAL A 372 -30.59 -3.31 5.71
C VAL A 372 -30.38 -3.86 7.13
N HIS A 373 -29.17 -4.31 7.42
CA HIS A 373 -28.80 -4.91 8.70
C HIS A 373 -27.51 -4.27 9.24
N ASN A 374 -26.45 -5.08 9.44
CA ASN A 374 -25.13 -4.57 9.74
C ASN A 374 -24.47 -3.99 8.48
N ALA A 375 -23.49 -3.12 8.70
CA ALA A 375 -22.73 -2.46 7.64
C ALA A 375 -21.35 -3.11 7.43
N HIS A 376 -21.06 -4.25 8.07
CA HIS A 376 -19.74 -4.88 7.97
C HIS A 376 -19.64 -5.66 6.67
N ALA A 377 -18.55 -5.48 5.93
CA ALA A 377 -18.29 -6.22 4.70
C ALA A 377 -17.61 -7.56 5.00
N GLN A 378 -17.68 -8.47 4.03
CA GLN A 378 -16.97 -9.75 4.06
C GLN A 378 -15.78 -9.69 3.10
N MET A 379 -14.58 -9.96 3.60
CA MET A 379 -13.38 -10.18 2.81
C MET A 379 -13.34 -11.63 2.33
N LEU A 380 -13.27 -11.84 1.02
CA LEU A 380 -13.16 -13.17 0.44
C LEU A 380 -11.77 -13.76 0.70
N SER A 381 -11.67 -15.10 0.66
CA SER A 381 -10.51 -15.86 1.17
C SER A 381 -9.17 -15.51 0.53
N ASN A 382 -9.17 -15.02 -0.71
CA ASN A 382 -7.94 -14.69 -1.42
C ASN A 382 -7.46 -13.25 -1.19
N VAL A 383 -8.30 -12.36 -0.62
CA VAL A 383 -7.88 -11.01 -0.23
C VAL A 383 -7.23 -11.06 1.15
N ARG A 384 -6.17 -10.27 1.32
CA ARG A 384 -5.50 -10.12 2.61
C ARG A 384 -5.50 -8.66 3.03
N SER A 385 -5.81 -8.39 4.29
CA SER A 385 -5.40 -7.13 4.92
C SER A 385 -3.92 -7.24 5.32
N VAL A 386 -3.10 -6.34 4.80
CA VAL A 386 -1.66 -6.31 5.02
C VAL A 386 -1.29 -5.12 5.88
N VAL A 387 -0.50 -5.36 6.92
CA VAL A 387 0.13 -4.32 7.74
C VAL A 387 1.64 -4.42 7.55
N ALA A 388 2.19 -3.53 6.72
CA ALA A 388 3.61 -3.43 6.44
C ALA A 388 4.19 -2.21 7.16
N ARG A 389 5.25 -2.40 7.96
CA ARG A 389 5.83 -1.31 8.75
C ARG A 389 6.89 -0.56 7.96
N SER A 390 6.66 0.72 7.69
CA SER A 390 7.69 1.59 7.12
C SER A 390 8.82 1.83 8.12
N ILE A 391 9.98 2.27 7.62
CA ILE A 391 11.08 2.69 8.49
C ILE A 391 10.65 3.82 9.43
N TYR A 392 9.75 4.71 9.00
CA TYR A 392 9.25 5.83 9.80
C TYR A 392 8.49 5.35 11.04
N SER A 393 7.53 4.43 10.87
CA SER A 393 6.75 3.88 11.99
C SER A 393 7.60 3.00 12.90
N THR A 394 8.55 2.25 12.33
CA THR A 394 9.48 1.43 13.10
C THR A 394 10.47 2.27 13.91
N LEU A 395 11.03 3.35 13.35
CA LEU A 395 11.88 4.28 14.07
C LEU A 395 11.13 4.95 15.22
N HIS A 396 9.91 5.41 14.97
CA HIS A 396 9.07 6.00 16.02
C HIS A 396 8.88 5.04 17.20
N SER A 397 8.73 3.75 16.93
CA SER A 397 8.50 2.70 17.94
C SER A 397 9.74 2.31 18.77
N ILE A 398 10.95 2.66 18.30
CA ILE A 398 12.23 2.26 18.94
C ILE A 398 12.98 3.43 19.58
N GLY A 399 12.39 4.63 19.61
CA GLY A 399 13.01 5.82 20.22
C GLY A 399 13.49 6.87 19.21
N GLY A 400 13.10 6.73 17.94
CA GLY A 400 13.30 7.73 16.89
C GLY A 400 14.59 7.56 16.09
N VAL A 401 14.87 8.53 15.22
CA VAL A 401 16.02 8.52 14.29
C VAL A 401 17.39 8.43 15.01
N GLN A 402 17.44 8.78 16.29
CA GLN A 402 18.65 8.78 17.12
C GLN A 402 19.33 7.40 17.23
N VAL A 403 18.58 6.32 16.98
CA VAL A 403 19.14 4.96 16.98
C VAL A 403 20.26 4.75 15.95
N PHE A 404 20.36 5.61 14.93
CA PHE A 404 21.44 5.56 13.96
C PHE A 404 22.71 6.30 14.40
N PHE A 405 22.64 7.20 15.39
CA PHE A 405 23.79 8.01 15.79
C PHE A 405 25.01 7.20 16.26
N PRO A 406 24.86 6.09 17.02
CA PRO A 406 26.01 5.27 17.40
C PRO A 406 26.78 4.65 16.23
N LEU A 407 26.21 4.60 15.03
CA LEU A 407 26.92 4.11 13.83
C LEU A 407 27.98 5.11 13.36
N PHE A 408 27.82 6.41 13.64
CA PHE A 408 28.83 7.43 13.33
C PHE A 408 30.06 7.35 14.24
N ALA A 409 29.97 6.67 15.39
CA ALA A 409 31.08 6.49 16.30
C ALA A 409 32.05 5.36 15.89
N GLN A 410 31.79 4.70 14.75
CA GLN A 410 32.47 3.46 14.33
C GLN A 410 33.05 3.59 12.91
N LEU A 411 33.22 4.82 12.40
CA LEU A 411 33.59 5.09 11.00
C LEU A 411 35.04 4.74 10.65
N ASP A 412 35.94 4.79 11.63
CA ASP A 412 37.36 4.44 11.54
C ASP A 412 37.64 2.95 11.84
N HIS A 413 36.60 2.19 12.16
CA HIS A 413 36.72 0.77 12.48
C HIS A 413 37.06 -0.06 11.25
N GLN A 414 37.88 -1.09 11.44
CA GLN A 414 38.40 -1.93 10.36
C GLN A 414 37.39 -3.00 9.95
N GLN A 415 37.38 -3.37 8.67
CA GLN A 415 36.71 -4.56 8.17
C GLN A 415 37.53 -5.82 8.51
N SER A 416 36.95 -6.99 8.26
CA SER A 416 37.62 -8.27 8.54
C SER A 416 38.91 -8.50 7.73
N ASP A 417 39.10 -7.76 6.64
CA ASP A 417 40.32 -7.76 5.81
C ASP A 417 41.34 -6.67 6.22
N GLY A 418 41.07 -5.93 7.29
CA GLY A 418 41.90 -4.84 7.80
C GLY A 418 41.70 -3.49 7.10
N SER A 419 40.88 -3.42 6.05
CA SER A 419 40.59 -2.17 5.34
C SER A 419 39.59 -1.29 6.11
N ILE A 420 39.67 0.03 5.94
CA ILE A 420 38.67 0.98 6.43
C ILE A 420 37.82 1.42 5.24
N ASN A 421 36.49 1.36 5.37
CA ASN A 421 35.57 1.78 4.33
C ASN A 421 35.03 3.19 4.59
N TYR A 422 35.53 4.16 3.82
CA TYR A 422 35.16 5.57 3.96
C TYR A 422 33.75 5.91 3.45
N ASP A 423 33.10 5.00 2.72
CA ASP A 423 31.74 5.24 2.19
C ASP A 423 30.66 5.16 3.28
N VAL A 424 30.95 4.54 4.43
CA VAL A 424 30.00 4.36 5.54
C VAL A 424 29.35 5.69 5.96
N CYS A 425 30.15 6.74 6.11
CA CYS A 425 29.66 8.06 6.48
C CYS A 425 28.67 8.60 5.43
N SER A 426 29.00 8.46 4.14
CA SER A 426 28.14 8.90 3.04
C SER A 426 26.80 8.17 3.03
N ILE A 427 26.80 6.85 3.31
CA ILE A 427 25.58 6.02 3.35
C ILE A 427 24.67 6.49 4.49
N LEU A 428 25.23 6.70 5.68
CA LEU A 428 24.47 7.13 6.85
C LEU A 428 23.90 8.54 6.67
N LEU A 429 24.71 9.49 6.20
CA LEU A 429 24.27 10.86 5.93
C LEU A 429 23.19 10.91 4.85
N PHE A 430 23.38 10.20 3.73
CA PHE A 430 22.36 10.10 2.68
C PHE A 430 21.04 9.56 3.23
N THR A 431 21.09 8.47 4.01
CA THR A 431 19.89 7.88 4.61
C THR A 431 19.20 8.86 5.55
N LEU A 432 19.95 9.56 6.40
CA LEU A 432 19.38 10.56 7.31
C LEU A 432 18.74 11.73 6.56
N CYS A 433 19.40 12.26 5.53
CA CYS A 433 18.85 13.35 4.71
C CYS A 433 17.52 12.93 4.07
N GLU A 434 17.46 11.78 3.41
CA GLU A 434 16.23 11.26 2.81
C GLU A 434 15.11 11.05 3.85
N LEU A 435 15.44 10.56 5.05
CA LEU A 435 14.47 10.41 6.14
C LEU A 435 13.93 11.76 6.63
N ILE A 436 14.80 12.77 6.75
CA ILE A 436 14.46 14.13 7.17
C ILE A 436 13.58 14.81 6.12
N GLU A 437 13.93 14.72 4.83
CA GLU A 437 13.18 15.36 3.75
C GLU A 437 11.75 14.81 3.65
N ARG A 438 11.56 13.52 3.93
CA ARG A 438 10.28 12.83 3.75
C ARG A 438 9.42 12.75 5.02
N SER A 439 9.94 13.13 6.20
CA SER A 439 9.20 13.00 7.45
C SER A 439 9.36 14.17 8.41
N TYR A 440 8.27 14.89 8.62
CA TYR A 440 8.16 15.96 9.61
C TYR A 440 8.45 15.49 11.04
N THR A 441 8.01 14.28 11.39
CA THR A 441 8.30 13.68 12.70
C THR A 441 9.80 13.52 12.90
N ILE A 442 10.53 13.07 11.86
CA ILE A 442 11.99 12.93 11.92
C ILE A 442 12.67 14.31 11.97
N GLN A 443 12.19 15.31 11.22
CA GLN A 443 12.68 16.69 11.32
C GLN A 443 12.61 17.21 12.77
N HIS A 444 11.46 17.03 13.44
CA HIS A 444 11.29 17.40 14.85
C HIS A 444 12.18 16.62 15.80
N GLN A 445 12.33 15.31 15.57
CA GLN A 445 13.25 14.50 16.38
C GLN A 445 14.69 15.00 16.24
N MET A 446 15.13 15.33 15.02
CA MET A 446 16.46 15.90 14.78
C MET A 446 16.64 17.27 15.44
N LEU A 447 15.63 18.14 15.40
CA LEU A 447 15.70 19.45 16.06
C LEU A 447 15.74 19.32 17.59
N SER A 448 14.81 18.55 18.16
CA SER A 448 14.70 18.35 19.61
C SER A 448 15.91 17.65 20.21
N SER A 449 16.52 16.71 19.48
CA SER A 449 17.71 15.99 19.93
C SER A 449 19.02 16.69 19.60
N LYS A 450 19.00 17.89 18.99
CA LYS A 450 20.19 18.54 18.41
C LYS A 450 20.99 17.58 17.52
N GLY A 451 20.30 16.81 16.68
CA GLY A 451 20.85 15.68 15.94
C GLY A 451 22.09 16.01 15.10
N PHE A 452 22.10 17.14 14.38
CA PHE A 452 23.27 17.56 13.60
C PHE A 452 24.50 17.87 14.48
N LEU A 453 24.29 18.43 15.67
CA LEU A 453 25.37 18.66 16.63
C LEU A 453 25.95 17.33 17.15
N MET A 454 25.09 16.35 17.41
CA MET A 454 25.53 15.00 17.80
C MET A 454 26.31 14.31 16.70
N ILE A 455 25.86 14.40 15.44
CA ILE A 455 26.60 13.86 14.30
C ILE A 455 27.97 14.55 14.19
N GLY A 456 28.03 15.89 14.27
CA GLY A 456 29.29 16.63 14.26
C GLY A 456 30.25 16.17 15.37
N TYR A 457 29.75 15.98 16.59
CA TYR A 457 30.54 15.46 17.71
C TYR A 457 31.15 14.08 17.45
N TYR A 458 30.42 13.17 16.80
CA TYR A 458 30.97 11.86 16.41
C TYR A 458 32.02 12.00 15.30
N LEU A 459 31.77 12.86 14.31
CA LEU A 459 32.71 13.11 13.21
C LEU A 459 34.01 13.78 13.66
N GLU A 460 34.03 14.54 14.76
CA GLU A 460 35.26 15.10 15.33
C GLU A 460 36.14 14.07 16.05
N LYS A 461 35.58 12.91 16.42
CA LYS A 461 36.27 11.88 17.21
C LYS A 461 36.82 10.72 16.39
N VAL A 462 36.35 10.59 15.16
CA VAL A 462 36.82 9.66 14.13
C VAL A 462 37.88 10.40 13.34
#